data_AF-A0A087N639-F1
#
_entry.id   AF-A0A087N639-F1
#
_cell.length_a   1.000
_cell.length_b   1.000
_cell.length_c   1.000
_cell.angle_alpha   90.00
_cell.angle_beta   90.00
_cell.angle_gamma   90.00
#
_symmetry.space_group_name_H-M   'P 1'
#
loop_
_entity.id
_entity.type
_entity.pdbx_description
1 polymer ?
#
loop_
_entity_poly.entity_id
_entity_poly.type
_entity_poly.pdbx_seq_one_letter_code
_entity_poly.pdbx_strand_id
1 'polypeptide(L)'
;MEGMKKPQAKLLFLVVIGALCMLALIGMMKKEPSQDLAPDEPLIVEDEKVVMAEEDNEKIKNIEQQYKESEKETTGVVAPDPDSPQSLETITGEELADFDYEGKVKKRVGDKAYPVIMKRAKQAAEAIAKGDKATLKEVVTPSLMQRVETEKVKLLSEKEVTSIDVFPTEQVNEQDVIIGTIISAGELAKSYSLIFVKENNTYLVDDFVLVWSN
;
A
#
# COMPACT_ATOMS: atom_id res chain seq x y z
N MET A 1 -51.27 25.33 -26.89
CA MET A 1 -50.12 24.68 -26.21
C MET A 1 -49.68 25.70 -25.18
N GLU A 2 -49.82 25.52 -23.87
CA GLU A 2 -49.11 24.61 -22.94
C GLU A 2 -50.02 24.48 -21.69
N GLY A 3 -50.26 23.32 -21.08
CA GLY A 3 -49.23 22.48 -20.45
C GLY A 3 -49.27 22.51 -18.92
N MET A 4 -50.40 22.81 -18.25
CA MET A 4 -50.51 22.65 -16.78
C MET A 4 -50.77 21.19 -16.40
N LYS A 5 -49.71 20.44 -16.11
CA LYS A 5 -49.79 19.20 -15.31
C LYS A 5 -48.58 19.10 -14.36
N LYS A 6 -48.90 18.76 -13.09
CA LYS A 6 -48.08 18.08 -12.05
C LYS A 6 -47.59 18.93 -10.84
N PRO A 7 -48.43 19.11 -9.82
CA PRO A 7 -47.97 19.19 -8.43
C PRO A 7 -47.87 17.81 -7.73
N GLN A 8 -48.39 16.73 -8.32
CA GLN A 8 -48.48 15.41 -7.66
C GLN A 8 -47.14 14.68 -7.46
N ALA A 9 -46.12 14.95 -8.28
CA ALA A 9 -44.82 14.28 -8.17
C ALA A 9 -44.02 14.74 -6.93
N LYS A 10 -44.19 16.00 -6.51
CA LYS A 10 -43.49 16.55 -5.33
C LYS A 10 -44.05 16.00 -4.02
N LEU A 11 -45.35 15.73 -3.96
CA LEU A 11 -46.00 15.15 -2.78
C LEU A 11 -45.61 13.67 -2.61
N LEU A 12 -45.60 12.89 -3.70
CA LEU A 12 -45.16 11.49 -3.68
C LEU A 12 -43.69 11.34 -3.25
N PHE A 13 -42.81 12.26 -3.69
CA PHE A 13 -41.40 12.23 -3.31
C PHE A 13 -41.18 12.48 -1.81
N LEU A 14 -41.94 13.41 -1.21
CA LEU A 14 -41.87 13.71 0.22
C LEU A 14 -42.40 12.55 1.09
N VAL A 15 -43.45 11.86 0.64
CA VAL A 15 -43.98 10.67 1.34
C VAL A 15 -42.98 9.52 1.33
N VAL A 16 -42.26 9.31 0.21
CA VAL A 16 -41.23 8.27 0.08
C VAL A 16 -40.02 8.57 0.97
N ILE A 17 -39.55 9.82 1.02
CA ILE A 17 -38.46 10.22 1.93
C ILE A 17 -38.88 10.05 3.40
N GLY A 18 -40.10 10.45 3.75
CA GLY A 18 -40.64 10.26 5.10
C GLY A 18 -40.68 8.79 5.53
N ALA A 19 -41.11 7.90 4.63
CA ALA A 19 -41.14 6.45 4.91
C ALA A 19 -39.73 5.85 5.05
N LEU A 20 -38.77 6.28 4.23
CA LEU A 20 -37.37 5.84 4.32
C LEU A 20 -36.70 6.28 5.63
N CYS A 21 -36.93 7.52 6.07
CA CYS A 21 -36.42 8.00 7.35
C CYS A 21 -37.03 7.24 8.54
N MET A 22 -38.32 6.88 8.48
CA MET A 22 -38.96 6.12 9.55
C MET A 22 -38.42 4.68 9.63
N LEU A 23 -38.14 4.04 8.48
CA LEU A 23 -37.54 2.71 8.43
C LEU A 23 -36.09 2.70 8.94
N ALA A 24 -35.31 3.75 8.67
CA ALA A 24 -33.96 3.90 9.22
C ALA A 24 -33.97 4.02 10.75
N LEU A 25 -34.94 4.73 11.32
CA LEU A 25 -35.09 4.88 12.78
C LEU A 25 -35.51 3.57 13.46
N ILE A 26 -36.38 2.77 12.82
CA ILE A 26 -36.78 1.45 13.34
C ILE A 26 -35.61 0.46 13.30
N GLY A 27 -34.74 0.54 12.29
CA GLY A 27 -33.52 -0.27 12.19
C GLY A 27 -32.50 0.02 13.30
N MET A 28 -32.48 1.24 13.83
CA MET A 28 -31.57 1.62 14.92
C MET A 28 -32.09 1.26 16.32
N MET A 29 -33.35 0.81 16.47
CA MET A 29 -33.95 0.47 17.76
C MET A 29 -34.03 -1.04 18.06
N LYS A 30 -33.35 -1.91 17.28
CA LYS A 30 -33.28 -3.36 17.53
C LYS A 30 -31.85 -3.89 17.73
N LYS A 31 -31.25 -3.51 18.86
CA LYS A 31 -30.27 -4.25 19.66
C LYS A 31 -30.03 -3.34 20.88
N GLU A 32 -30.37 -3.68 22.12
CA GLU A 32 -30.35 -4.95 22.85
C GLU A 32 -31.50 -4.99 23.90
N PRO A 33 -31.63 -6.07 24.71
CA PRO A 33 -31.13 -5.93 26.08
C PRO A 33 -30.48 -7.21 26.69
N SER A 34 -29.33 -6.97 27.35
CA SER A 34 -28.92 -7.27 28.74
C SER A 34 -29.22 -8.61 29.46
N GLN A 35 -28.20 -9.07 30.21
CA GLN A 35 -28.15 -9.67 31.59
C GLN A 35 -27.20 -10.88 31.65
N ASP A 36 -26.38 -11.17 32.67
CA ASP A 36 -25.92 -10.54 33.93
C ASP A 36 -24.86 -11.50 34.55
N LEU A 37 -23.79 -10.96 35.18
CA LEU A 37 -23.03 -11.41 36.38
C LEU A 37 -22.56 -12.89 36.54
N ALA A 38 -21.37 -13.29 37.00
CA ALA A 38 -20.11 -12.71 37.52
C ALA A 38 -19.12 -13.92 37.80
N PRO A 39 -18.04 -13.84 38.61
CA PRO A 39 -16.66 -13.49 38.24
C PRO A 39 -15.59 -14.56 38.59
N ASP A 40 -14.34 -14.25 38.22
CA ASP A 40 -13.03 -14.73 38.73
C ASP A 40 -12.64 -16.22 38.58
N GLU A 41 -11.73 -16.50 37.63
CA GLU A 41 -10.53 -17.33 37.86
C GLU A 41 -9.48 -17.09 36.74
N PRO A 42 -8.17 -17.26 37.03
CA PRO A 42 -7.09 -16.56 36.34
C PRO A 42 -6.66 -17.17 35.01
N LEU A 43 -6.20 -16.30 34.10
CA LEU A 43 -5.45 -16.61 32.90
C LEU A 43 -4.20 -17.45 33.21
N ILE A 44 -4.24 -18.72 32.85
CA ILE A 44 -3.05 -19.55 32.64
C ILE A 44 -2.60 -19.31 31.20
N VAL A 45 -1.38 -18.81 31.06
CA VAL A 45 -0.61 -18.75 29.81
C VAL A 45 -0.08 -20.16 29.55
N GLU A 46 -0.52 -20.81 28.47
CA GLU A 46 0.17 -21.96 27.91
C GLU A 46 0.33 -21.81 26.39
N ASP A 47 1.56 -22.08 25.96
CA ASP A 47 2.06 -22.11 24.59
C ASP A 47 1.19 -22.94 23.66
N GLU A 48 0.68 -22.32 22.58
CA GLU A 48 0.27 -23.06 21.39
C GLU A 48 1.14 -22.70 20.19
N LYS A 49 2.08 -23.62 19.97
CA LYS A 49 2.72 -23.95 18.69
C LYS A 49 1.84 -23.58 17.50
N VAL A 50 2.24 -22.54 16.78
CA VAL A 50 1.83 -22.35 15.39
C VAL A 50 2.50 -23.45 14.56
N VAL A 51 1.73 -24.46 14.18
CA VAL A 51 2.10 -25.43 13.15
C VAL A 51 2.10 -24.67 11.82
N MET A 52 3.31 -24.43 11.30
CA MET A 52 3.51 -23.86 9.96
C MET A 52 2.97 -24.82 8.91
N ALA A 53 2.12 -24.32 8.02
CA ALA A 53 1.76 -25.01 6.79
C ALA A 53 3.01 -25.07 5.88
N GLU A 54 3.42 -26.29 5.54
CA GLU A 54 4.68 -26.68 4.89
C GLU A 54 4.71 -26.47 3.35
N GLU A 55 4.05 -25.47 2.77
CA GLU A 55 3.99 -25.33 1.29
C GLU A 55 4.71 -24.11 0.68
N ASP A 56 5.26 -23.17 1.47
CA ASP A 56 5.92 -21.96 0.93
C ASP A 56 7.47 -21.93 1.07
N ASN A 57 8.09 -23.06 1.43
CA ASN A 57 9.52 -23.10 1.78
C ASN A 57 10.48 -23.29 0.58
N GLU A 58 9.99 -23.64 -0.61
CA GLU A 58 10.85 -23.75 -1.81
C GLU A 58 11.07 -22.41 -2.51
N LYS A 59 10.11 -21.48 -2.47
CA LYS A 59 10.26 -20.14 -3.08
C LYS A 59 11.24 -19.25 -2.30
N ILE A 60 11.32 -19.41 -0.98
CA ILE A 60 12.22 -18.62 -0.11
C ILE A 60 13.66 -19.10 -0.23
N LYS A 61 13.90 -20.42 -0.36
CA LYS A 61 15.24 -20.98 -0.57
C LYS A 61 15.91 -20.49 -1.87
N ASN A 62 15.12 -20.26 -2.92
CA ASN A 62 15.64 -19.81 -4.21
C ASN A 62 16.16 -18.36 -4.15
N ILE A 63 15.54 -17.51 -3.32
CA ILE A 63 15.99 -16.12 -3.11
C ILE A 63 17.30 -16.08 -2.31
N GLU A 64 17.41 -16.88 -1.23
CA GLU A 64 18.66 -16.93 -0.44
C GLU A 64 19.85 -17.53 -1.19
N GLN A 65 19.63 -18.46 -2.13
CA GLN A 65 20.72 -19.01 -2.95
C GLN A 65 21.24 -18.01 -3.98
N GLN A 66 20.38 -17.17 -4.58
CA GLN A 66 20.80 -16.11 -5.49
C GLN A 66 21.72 -15.07 -4.82
N TYR A 67 21.52 -14.78 -3.53
CA TYR A 67 22.40 -13.89 -2.76
C TYR A 67 23.75 -14.51 -2.37
N LYS A 68 23.83 -15.84 -2.21
CA LYS A 68 25.11 -16.51 -1.86
C LYS A 68 26.02 -16.79 -3.05
N GLU A 69 25.48 -16.83 -4.27
CA GLU A 69 26.30 -16.98 -5.48
C GLU A 69 26.93 -15.65 -5.92
N SER A 70 26.26 -14.51 -5.70
CA SER A 70 26.82 -13.19 -6.03
C SER A 70 27.93 -12.72 -5.07
N GLU A 71 27.96 -13.20 -3.82
CA GLU A 71 29.05 -12.91 -2.87
C GLU A 71 30.34 -13.70 -3.13
N LYS A 72 30.31 -14.76 -3.97
CA LYS A 72 31.51 -15.56 -4.27
C LYS A 72 32.35 -15.06 -5.45
N GLU A 73 31.82 -14.16 -6.28
CA GLU A 73 32.58 -13.61 -7.42
C GLU A 73 33.28 -12.27 -7.14
N THR A 74 33.15 -11.70 -5.94
CA THR A 74 33.81 -10.44 -5.56
C THR A 74 34.83 -10.63 -4.42
N THR A 75 35.65 -11.68 -4.49
CA THR A 75 36.87 -11.76 -3.67
C THR A 75 38.08 -11.31 -4.48
N GLY A 76 38.39 -10.01 -4.42
CA GLY A 76 39.59 -9.48 -5.02
C GLY A 76 39.70 -7.96 -5.09
N VAL A 77 39.32 -7.21 -4.04
CA VAL A 77 39.67 -5.78 -3.98
C VAL A 77 41.16 -5.67 -3.64
N VAL A 78 42.00 -5.79 -4.66
CA VAL A 78 43.39 -5.33 -4.62
C VAL A 78 43.33 -3.80 -4.62
N ALA A 79 44.01 -3.16 -3.66
CA ALA A 79 44.13 -1.71 -3.61
C ALA A 79 44.63 -1.18 -4.97
N PRO A 80 43.99 -0.14 -5.54
CA PRO A 80 44.33 0.33 -6.88
C PRO A 80 45.75 0.94 -6.87
N ASP A 81 46.62 0.34 -7.68
CA ASP A 81 47.93 0.88 -8.03
C ASP A 81 47.72 2.17 -8.86
N PRO A 82 48.20 3.34 -8.42
CA PRO A 82 47.93 4.62 -9.07
C PRO A 82 48.54 4.76 -10.48
N ASP A 83 49.39 3.82 -10.91
CA ASP A 83 50.05 3.86 -12.23
C ASP A 83 49.45 2.88 -13.27
N SER A 84 48.35 2.18 -12.95
CA SER A 84 47.67 1.33 -13.92
C SER A 84 46.57 2.11 -14.66
N PRO A 85 46.62 2.22 -16.01
CA PRO A 85 45.50 2.76 -16.77
C PRO A 85 44.36 1.75 -16.72
N GLN A 86 43.59 1.76 -15.62
CA GLN A 86 42.31 1.08 -15.58
C GLN A 86 41.43 1.78 -16.61
N SER A 87 41.22 1.10 -17.75
CA SER A 87 40.14 1.43 -18.65
C SER A 87 38.86 1.42 -17.82
N LEU A 88 38.30 2.60 -17.58
CA LEU A 88 36.89 2.75 -17.23
C LEU A 88 36.12 1.93 -18.25
N GLU A 89 35.67 0.74 -17.86
CA GLU A 89 34.72 -0.03 -18.65
C GLU A 89 33.55 0.92 -18.92
N THR A 90 33.40 1.25 -20.19
CA THR A 90 32.40 2.21 -20.62
C THR A 90 31.08 1.46 -20.53
N ILE A 91 30.37 1.64 -19.41
CA ILE A 91 29.04 1.06 -19.21
C ILE A 91 28.22 1.35 -20.46
N THR A 92 27.85 0.29 -21.16
CA THR A 92 27.15 0.43 -22.44
C THR A 92 25.69 0.79 -22.18
N GLY A 93 25.03 1.43 -23.15
CA GLY A 93 23.63 1.86 -22.99
C GLY A 93 22.64 0.71 -22.74
N GLU A 94 23.01 -0.54 -23.04
CA GLU A 94 22.19 -1.73 -22.79
C GLU A 94 22.17 -2.12 -21.30
N GLU A 95 23.29 -2.02 -20.59
CA GLU A 95 23.35 -2.31 -19.14
C GLU A 95 22.59 -1.26 -18.30
N LEU A 96 22.48 -0.03 -18.80
CA LEU A 96 21.68 1.02 -18.16
C LEU A 96 20.17 0.84 -18.36
N ALA A 97 19.74 0.11 -19.39
CA ALA A 97 18.31 -0.12 -19.67
C ALA A 97 17.64 -0.96 -18.56
N ASP A 98 18.42 -1.81 -17.88
CA ASP A 98 17.91 -2.60 -16.77
C ASP A 98 17.59 -1.76 -15.53
N PHE A 99 18.21 -0.58 -15.39
CA PHE A 99 17.97 0.36 -14.29
C PHE A 99 16.96 1.47 -14.63
N ASP A 100 16.38 1.49 -15.84
CA ASP A 100 15.33 2.44 -16.23
C ASP A 100 13.95 2.04 -15.65
N TYR A 101 13.79 2.16 -14.34
CA TYR A 101 12.53 1.85 -13.67
C TYR A 101 11.40 2.79 -14.08
N GLU A 102 11.70 4.07 -14.34
CA GLU A 102 10.70 5.04 -14.82
C GLU A 102 10.14 4.63 -16.18
N GLY A 103 11.00 4.32 -17.14
CA GLY A 103 10.60 3.85 -18.47
C GLY A 103 9.81 2.55 -18.40
N LYS A 104 10.21 1.61 -17.53
CA LYS A 104 9.47 0.35 -17.29
C LYS A 104 8.05 0.62 -16.78
N VAL A 105 7.89 1.52 -15.80
CA VAL A 105 6.56 1.90 -15.28
C VAL A 105 5.74 2.62 -16.35
N LYS A 106 6.31 3.62 -17.04
CA LYS A 106 5.63 4.38 -18.11
C LYS A 106 5.17 3.48 -19.25
N LYS A 107 5.99 2.51 -19.67
CA LYS A 107 5.61 1.54 -20.71
C LYS A 107 4.38 0.72 -20.31
N ARG A 108 4.22 0.42 -19.01
CA ARG A 108 3.10 -0.36 -18.49
C ARG A 108 1.81 0.46 -18.36
N VAL A 109 1.90 1.67 -17.80
CA VAL A 109 0.72 2.46 -17.43
C VAL A 109 0.37 3.54 -18.44
N GLY A 110 1.32 3.88 -19.31
CA GLY A 110 1.27 5.00 -20.24
C GLY A 110 1.69 6.34 -19.61
N ASP A 111 2.25 7.22 -20.44
CA ASP A 111 2.80 8.52 -20.01
C ASP A 111 1.81 9.41 -19.28
N LYS A 112 0.50 9.27 -19.58
CA LYS A 112 -0.56 10.06 -18.93
C LYS A 112 -0.89 9.57 -17.53
N ALA A 113 -0.80 8.26 -17.27
CA ALA A 113 -1.14 7.69 -15.98
C ALA A 113 0.03 7.77 -14.99
N TYR A 114 1.27 7.67 -15.47
CA TYR A 114 2.48 7.73 -14.64
C TYR A 114 2.52 8.91 -13.65
N PRO A 115 2.36 10.18 -14.06
CA PRO A 115 2.41 11.30 -13.12
C PRO A 115 1.28 11.26 -12.09
N VAL A 116 0.12 10.69 -12.44
CA VAL A 116 -1.01 10.51 -11.51
C VAL A 116 -0.67 9.46 -10.46
N ILE A 117 -0.06 8.35 -10.86
CA ILE A 117 0.40 7.30 -9.95
C ILE A 117 1.45 7.84 -8.99
N MET A 118 2.48 8.54 -9.49
CA MET A 118 3.52 9.14 -8.64
C MET A 118 2.95 10.13 -7.63
N LYS A 119 2.00 10.98 -8.07
CA LYS A 119 1.30 11.90 -7.16
C LYS A 119 0.53 11.16 -6.07
N ARG A 120 -0.22 10.11 -6.44
CA ARG A 120 -0.97 9.30 -5.46
C ARG A 120 -0.07 8.52 -4.52
N ALA A 121 1.06 8.02 -5.00
CA ALA A 121 2.06 7.36 -4.17
C ALA A 121 2.59 8.31 -3.10
N LYS A 122 2.87 9.57 -3.46
CA LYS A 122 3.23 10.60 -2.50
C LYS A 122 2.12 10.90 -1.50
N GLN A 123 0.89 11.07 -1.96
CA GLN A 123 -0.27 11.28 -1.07
C GLN A 123 -0.48 10.10 -0.11
N ALA A 124 -0.35 8.87 -0.59
CA ALA A 124 -0.46 7.66 0.22
C ALA A 124 0.67 7.59 1.26
N ALA A 125 1.92 7.87 0.88
CA ALA A 125 3.06 7.89 1.80
C ALA A 125 2.89 8.96 2.89
N GLU A 126 2.41 10.15 2.54
CA GLU A 126 2.08 11.22 3.49
C GLU A 126 0.97 10.81 4.46
N ALA A 127 -0.07 10.15 3.95
CA ALA A 127 -1.18 9.66 4.75
C ALA A 127 -0.77 8.50 5.69
N ILE A 128 0.06 7.57 5.22
CA ILE A 128 0.62 6.48 6.01
C ILE A 128 1.49 7.04 7.14
N ALA A 129 2.37 7.99 6.82
CA ALA A 129 3.26 8.63 7.78
C ALA A 129 2.47 9.31 8.91
N LYS A 130 1.45 10.10 8.57
CA LYS A 130 0.67 10.89 9.54
C LYS A 130 -0.51 10.15 10.16
N GLY A 131 -0.81 8.94 9.70
CA GLY A 131 -2.02 8.22 10.12
C GLY A 131 -3.33 8.83 9.60
N ASP A 132 -3.26 9.58 8.49
CA ASP A 132 -4.42 10.28 7.92
C ASP A 132 -5.29 9.33 7.08
N LYS A 133 -6.25 8.70 7.76
CA LYS A 133 -7.21 7.78 7.12
C LYS A 133 -8.12 8.47 6.09
N ALA A 134 -8.38 9.78 6.21
CA ALA A 134 -9.27 10.50 5.31
C ALA A 134 -8.60 10.68 3.94
N THR A 135 -7.36 11.17 3.93
CA THR A 135 -6.57 11.27 2.69
C THR A 135 -6.27 9.91 2.09
N LEU A 136 -5.97 8.90 2.94
CA LEU A 136 -5.68 7.55 2.46
C LEU A 136 -6.86 6.97 1.66
N LYS A 137 -8.10 7.18 2.13
CA LYS A 137 -9.31 6.69 1.46
C LYS A 137 -9.50 7.21 0.03
N GLU A 138 -8.90 8.34 -0.34
CA GLU A 138 -9.00 8.90 -1.68
C GLU A 138 -8.07 8.22 -2.70
N VAL A 139 -7.04 7.53 -2.22
CA VAL A 139 -5.94 7.02 -3.07
C VAL A 139 -5.73 5.51 -2.98
N VAL A 140 -6.43 4.81 -2.09
CA VAL A 140 -6.32 3.36 -1.91
C VAL A 140 -7.61 2.62 -2.22
N THR A 141 -7.52 1.30 -2.41
CA THR A 141 -8.69 0.45 -2.66
C THR A 141 -9.57 0.33 -1.42
N PRO A 142 -10.90 0.07 -1.58
CA PRO A 142 -11.78 -0.20 -0.44
C PRO A 142 -11.30 -1.38 0.43
N SER A 143 -10.70 -2.39 -0.21
CA SER A 143 -10.13 -3.55 0.46
C SER A 143 -8.98 -3.16 1.40
N LEU A 144 -8.04 -2.34 0.92
CA LEU A 144 -6.94 -1.84 1.76
C LEU A 144 -7.48 -0.97 2.92
N MET A 145 -8.42 -0.07 2.65
CA MET A 145 -9.02 0.74 3.72
C MET A 145 -9.67 -0.13 4.80
N GLN A 146 -10.37 -1.20 4.43
CA GLN A 146 -10.96 -2.11 5.41
C GLN A 146 -9.89 -2.78 6.29
N ARG A 147 -8.73 -3.16 5.72
CA ARG A 147 -7.60 -3.72 6.48
C ARG A 147 -6.99 -2.69 7.45
N VAL A 148 -6.93 -1.42 7.06
CA VAL A 148 -6.48 -0.31 7.93
C VAL A 148 -7.50 -0.02 9.05
N GLU A 149 -8.79 -0.04 8.74
CA GLU A 149 -9.87 0.18 9.71
C GLU A 149 -10.00 -0.94 10.74
N THR A 150 -9.74 -2.18 10.34
CA THR A 150 -9.74 -3.37 11.20
C THR A 150 -8.40 -3.62 11.91
N GLU A 151 -7.47 -2.67 11.85
CA GLU A 151 -6.13 -2.73 12.45
C GLU A 151 -5.25 -3.90 11.99
N LYS A 152 -5.63 -4.59 10.91
CA LYS A 152 -4.79 -5.60 10.24
C LYS A 152 -3.57 -4.97 9.56
N VAL A 153 -3.67 -3.69 9.22
CA VAL A 153 -2.58 -2.87 8.68
C VAL A 153 -2.43 -1.63 9.54
N LYS A 154 -1.23 -1.43 10.10
CA LYS A 154 -0.93 -0.28 10.98
C LYS A 154 -0.28 0.86 10.21
N LEU A 155 -0.82 2.06 10.38
CA LEU A 155 -0.20 3.30 9.92
C LEU A 155 0.83 3.79 10.96
N LEU A 156 1.80 4.59 10.53
CA LEU A 156 2.86 5.06 11.42
C LEU A 156 2.36 6.07 12.45
N SER A 157 1.50 7.01 12.01
CA SER A 157 0.89 8.03 12.87
C SER A 157 1.92 8.93 13.58
N GLU A 158 2.97 9.29 12.85
CA GLU A 158 4.06 10.14 13.31
C GLU A 158 3.63 11.60 13.39
N LYS A 159 4.07 12.29 14.46
CA LYS A 159 3.78 13.71 14.67
C LYS A 159 4.65 14.61 13.78
N GLU A 160 5.89 14.21 13.57
CA GLU A 160 6.88 14.96 12.79
C GLU A 160 7.46 14.05 11.71
N VAL A 161 7.19 14.42 10.46
CA VAL A 161 7.73 13.73 9.28
C VAL A 161 8.82 14.62 8.70
N THR A 162 10.05 14.11 8.68
CA THR A 162 11.24 14.82 8.19
C THR A 162 11.29 14.83 6.67
N SER A 163 11.10 13.68 6.03
CA SER A 163 11.10 13.55 4.58
C SER A 163 10.23 12.40 4.10
N ILE A 164 9.74 12.54 2.87
CA ILE A 164 9.04 11.50 2.13
C ILE A 164 9.56 11.54 0.69
N ASP A 165 10.19 10.45 0.29
CA ASP A 165 10.70 10.26 -1.07
C ASP A 165 9.91 9.16 -1.75
N VAL A 166 9.54 9.38 -3.01
CA VAL A 166 8.77 8.43 -3.81
C VAL A 166 9.45 8.26 -5.15
N PHE A 167 9.69 7.02 -5.54
CA PHE A 167 10.50 6.71 -6.72
C PHE A 167 9.98 5.44 -7.44
N PRO A 168 10.09 5.38 -8.77
CA PRO A 168 9.85 4.14 -9.49
C PRO A 168 10.89 3.10 -9.04
N THR A 169 10.46 1.85 -8.94
CA THR A 169 11.32 0.73 -8.50
C THR A 169 11.15 -0.46 -9.43
N GLU A 170 11.84 -1.55 -9.13
CA GLU A 170 11.73 -2.79 -9.85
C GLU A 170 10.29 -3.31 -9.89
N GLN A 171 9.90 -3.85 -11.05
CA GLN A 171 8.56 -4.38 -11.28
C GLN A 171 8.63 -5.90 -11.34
N VAL A 172 8.12 -6.58 -10.30
CA VAL A 172 8.21 -8.06 -10.18
C VAL A 172 6.96 -8.81 -10.65
N ASN A 173 5.83 -8.13 -10.82
CA ASN A 173 4.58 -8.66 -11.38
C ASN A 173 4.16 -7.80 -12.58
N GLU A 174 3.55 -8.38 -13.61
CA GLU A 174 3.02 -7.66 -14.78
C GLU A 174 1.70 -6.93 -14.50
N GLN A 175 0.90 -7.43 -13.56
CA GLN A 175 -0.44 -6.93 -13.26
C GLN A 175 -0.42 -5.71 -12.34
N ASP A 176 0.59 -5.65 -11.48
CA ASP A 176 0.74 -4.60 -10.47
C ASP A 176 1.69 -3.51 -10.96
N VAL A 177 1.58 -2.34 -10.36
CA VAL A 177 2.55 -1.25 -10.53
C VAL A 177 3.14 -0.94 -9.16
N ILE A 178 4.45 -1.09 -9.02
CA ILE A 178 5.13 -0.95 -7.74
C ILE A 178 5.87 0.37 -7.70
N ILE A 179 5.60 1.18 -6.67
CA ILE A 179 6.28 2.43 -6.42
C ILE A 179 6.95 2.36 -5.05
N GLY A 180 8.25 2.63 -5.00
CA GLY A 180 9.00 2.68 -3.75
C GLY A 180 8.75 4.00 -3.03
N THR A 181 8.77 3.94 -1.70
CA THR A 181 8.77 5.12 -0.84
C THR A 181 9.69 4.95 0.35
N ILE A 182 10.35 6.02 0.75
CA ILE A 182 11.09 6.12 2.00
C ILE A 182 10.44 7.23 2.82
N ILE A 183 10.07 6.90 4.06
CA ILE A 183 9.48 7.81 5.03
C ILE A 183 10.46 7.95 6.18
N SER A 184 10.92 9.16 6.43
CA SER A 184 11.75 9.49 7.59
C SER A 184 10.98 10.38 8.56
N ALA A 185 10.91 9.97 9.82
CA ALA A 185 10.20 10.64 10.90
C ALA A 185 11.04 10.57 12.19
N GLY A 186 11.66 11.69 12.57
CA GLY A 186 12.62 11.70 13.67
C GLY A 186 13.82 10.77 13.39
N GLU A 187 14.05 9.80 14.27
CA GLU A 187 15.11 8.78 14.14
C GLU A 187 14.67 7.55 13.33
N LEU A 188 13.38 7.44 13.01
CA LEU A 188 12.82 6.33 12.26
C LEU A 188 12.88 6.60 10.76
N ALA A 189 13.33 5.62 10.00
CA ALA A 189 13.29 5.57 8.56
C ALA A 189 12.70 4.22 8.13
N LYS A 190 11.62 4.26 7.35
CA LYS A 190 10.94 3.08 6.84
C LYS A 190 10.80 3.15 5.33
N SER A 191 11.09 2.04 4.67
CA SER A 191 10.90 1.89 3.23
C SER A 191 9.68 1.01 2.97
N TYR A 192 8.79 1.45 2.09
CA TYR A 192 7.64 0.68 1.64
C TYR A 192 7.62 0.52 0.13
N SER A 193 7.08 -0.60 -0.33
CA SER A 193 6.63 -0.79 -1.70
C SER A 193 5.12 -0.60 -1.76
N LEU A 194 4.66 0.44 -2.45
CA LEU A 194 3.24 0.69 -2.71
C LEU A 194 2.82 -0.07 -3.96
N ILE A 195 1.84 -0.96 -3.82
CA ILE A 195 1.33 -1.81 -4.90
C ILE A 195 0.06 -1.18 -5.44
N PHE A 196 0.09 -0.77 -6.71
CA PHE A 196 -1.04 -0.18 -7.40
C PHE A 196 -1.73 -1.18 -8.30
N VAL A 197 -3.05 -1.18 -8.26
CA VAL A 197 -3.93 -1.93 -9.17
C VAL A 197 -4.82 -0.96 -9.95
N LYS A 198 -5.24 -1.39 -11.15
CA LYS A 198 -6.16 -0.60 -11.98
C LYS A 198 -7.61 -0.98 -11.70
N GLU A 199 -8.36 -0.06 -11.07
CA GLU A 199 -9.80 -0.19 -10.83
C GLU A 199 -10.55 0.96 -11.52
N ASN A 200 -11.66 0.67 -12.21
CA ASN A 200 -12.52 1.71 -12.81
C ASN A 200 -11.76 2.78 -13.63
N ASN A 201 -10.75 2.34 -14.39
CA ASN A 201 -9.87 3.19 -15.20
C ASN A 201 -8.99 4.17 -14.41
N THR A 202 -8.74 3.89 -13.13
CA THR A 202 -7.82 4.63 -12.27
C THR A 202 -6.88 3.67 -11.54
N TYR A 203 -5.68 4.12 -11.17
CA TYR A 203 -4.75 3.36 -10.35
C TYR A 203 -4.90 3.76 -8.88
N LEU A 204 -5.15 2.77 -8.03
CA LEU A 204 -5.27 2.91 -6.58
C LEU A 204 -4.27 1.99 -5.89
N VAL A 205 -3.80 2.38 -4.71
CA VAL A 205 -2.93 1.52 -3.89
C VAL A 205 -3.79 0.39 -3.30
N ASP A 206 -3.44 -0.86 -3.55
CA ASP A 206 -4.10 -2.02 -2.97
C ASP A 206 -3.34 -2.60 -1.77
N ASP A 207 -2.03 -2.42 -1.75
CA ASP A 207 -1.20 -2.81 -0.61
C ASP A 207 0.01 -1.90 -0.42
N PHE A 208 0.58 -1.92 0.77
CA PHE A 208 1.89 -1.37 1.03
C PHE A 208 2.70 -2.30 1.94
N VAL A 209 3.84 -2.74 1.42
CA VAL A 209 4.68 -3.74 2.08
C VAL A 209 5.87 -3.03 2.69
N LEU A 210 6.10 -3.22 3.99
CA LEU A 210 7.32 -2.76 4.66
C LEU A 210 8.50 -3.57 4.12
N VAL A 211 9.42 -2.91 3.43
CA VAL A 211 10.63 -3.52 2.88
C VAL A 211 11.77 -3.45 3.90
N TRP A 212 11.89 -2.32 4.60
CA TRP A 212 12.97 -2.07 5.54
C TRP A 212 12.56 -1.07 6.62
N SER A 213 13.12 -1.20 7.82
CA SER A 213 13.03 -0.27 8.94
C SER A 213 14.36 -0.28 9.70
N ASN A 214 14.81 0.87 10.17
CA ASN A 214 15.75 0.94 11.30
C ASN A 214 15.00 0.96 12.65
#